data_AF-A0AAV7IZ43-F1
#
_entry.id   AF-A0AAV7IZ43-F1
#
_cell.length_a   1.000
_cell.length_b   1.000
_cell.length_c   1.000
_cell.angle_alpha   90.00
_cell.angle_beta   90.00
_cell.angle_gamma   90.00
#
_symmetry.space_group_name_H-M   'P 1'
#
loop_
_entity.id
_entity.type
_entity.pdbx_description
1 polymer ?
#
loop_
_entity_poly.entity_id
_entity_poly.type
_entity_poly.pdbx_seq_one_letter_code
_entity_poly.pdbx_strand_id
1 'polypeptide(L)'
;MVSSIIYASRIDSVESIFKLFDSIVAATLLYASPIWALSYLELIEEIQCDFIKQVFGLSRTTANALLRIEILMMKDSRLPRICLYRLADLAKTDTSTAKTNGFKNFLSIIESISPEIAQSLARLNLYTWCSREEEFLNMYKNSLLQQDLRLANNSYYLQTYYTPTDPNFSYLRRRTNLQTLRVFAQLRLASCYYCTINVNNCKYNFEYPQNCPLCNLGEKDSIEHLLLSCPQLKNLRQHYITTNFGPAPTIHDILNPHDSYIKPVYHFIQNACTLRAFILFE
;
A
#
# COMPACT_ATOMS: atom_id res chain seq x y z
N MET A 1 20.72 -22.99 21.92
CA MET A 1 20.55 -23.78 23.15
C MET A 1 19.59 -24.95 22.93
N VAL A 2 18.36 -24.74 22.45
CA VAL A 2 17.42 -25.85 22.16
C VAL A 2 17.84 -26.69 20.94
N SER A 3 18.27 -26.05 19.85
CA SER A 3 18.77 -26.73 18.64
C SER A 3 19.97 -27.63 18.90
N SER A 4 20.94 -27.18 19.70
CA SER A 4 22.10 -27.99 20.11
C SER A 4 21.71 -29.22 20.94
N ILE A 5 20.66 -29.11 21.78
CA ILE A 5 20.12 -30.25 22.54
C ILE A 5 19.44 -31.24 21.59
N ILE A 6 18.66 -30.75 20.61
CA ILE A 6 17.99 -31.60 19.60
C ILE A 6 19.02 -32.38 18.78
N TYR A 7 20.09 -31.72 18.31
CA TYR A 7 21.15 -32.38 17.55
C TYR A 7 21.96 -33.38 18.39
N ALA A 8 22.20 -33.07 19.67
CA ALA A 8 22.90 -33.98 20.58
C ALA A 8 22.07 -35.21 20.99
N SER A 9 20.74 -35.05 21.12
CA SER A 9 19.81 -36.09 21.56
C SER A 9 19.33 -37.02 20.45
N ARG A 10 19.71 -36.77 19.18
CA ARG A 10 19.33 -37.57 18.00
C ARG A 10 17.81 -37.80 17.91
N ILE A 11 17.02 -36.79 18.28
CA ILE A 11 15.57 -36.87 18.17
C ILE A 11 15.19 -36.91 16.68
N ASP A 12 14.52 -37.98 16.29
CA ASP A 12 14.09 -38.27 14.92
C ASP A 12 12.61 -37.94 14.66
N SER A 13 11.83 -37.73 15.73
CA SER A 13 10.41 -37.40 15.60
C SER A 13 10.12 -35.92 15.81
N VAL A 14 9.42 -35.33 14.83
CA VAL A 14 8.95 -33.94 14.86
C VAL A 14 8.08 -33.67 16.10
N GLU A 15 7.29 -34.67 16.52
CA GLU A 15 6.41 -34.57 17.68
C GLU A 15 7.20 -34.46 18.99
N SER A 16 8.32 -35.18 19.14
CA SER A 16 9.23 -35.04 20.29
C SER A 16 9.99 -33.71 20.29
N ILE A 17 10.38 -33.21 19.11
CA ILE A 17 11.03 -31.89 18.98
C ILE A 17 10.10 -30.78 19.46
N PHE A 18 8.83 -30.82 19.07
CA PHE A 18 7.84 -29.85 19.52
C PHE A 18 7.46 -30.01 20.98
N LYS A 19 7.38 -31.24 21.51
CA LYS A 19 7.14 -31.46 22.93
C LYS A 19 8.28 -30.92 23.80
N LEU A 20 9.53 -31.03 23.34
CA LEU A 20 10.69 -30.41 23.98
C LEU A 20 10.62 -28.88 23.91
N PHE A 21 10.26 -28.32 22.75
CA PHE A 21 10.04 -26.88 22.60
C PHE A 21 8.98 -26.37 23.57
N ASP A 22 7.81 -27.00 23.61
CA ASP A 22 6.72 -26.63 24.51
C ASP A 22 7.16 -26.73 25.97
N SER A 23 7.91 -27.77 26.36
CA SER A 23 8.39 -27.94 27.73
C SER A 23 9.39 -26.86 28.18
N ILE A 24 10.17 -26.29 27.26
CA ILE A 24 11.20 -25.27 27.55
C ILE A 24 10.61 -23.86 27.42
N VAL A 25 9.84 -23.62 26.36
CA VAL A 25 9.36 -22.30 25.97
C VAL A 25 8.03 -21.99 26.61
N ALA A 26 7.10 -22.95 26.75
CA ALA A 26 5.76 -22.64 27.27
C ALA A 26 5.80 -22.15 28.73
N ALA A 27 6.65 -22.71 29.59
CA ALA A 27 6.75 -22.25 30.98
C ALA A 27 7.23 -20.79 31.08
N THR A 28 8.11 -20.36 30.17
CA THR A 28 8.73 -19.02 30.18
C THR A 28 7.89 -18.00 29.41
N LEU A 29 7.37 -18.42 28.25
CA LEU A 29 6.64 -17.58 27.31
C LEU A 29 5.15 -17.47 27.66
N LEU A 30 4.58 -18.46 28.35
CA LEU A 30 3.21 -18.39 28.86
C LEU A 30 3.12 -17.83 30.27
N TYR A 31 4.25 -17.58 30.93
CA TYR A 31 4.27 -16.95 32.25
C TYR A 31 3.65 -15.56 32.19
N ALA A 32 2.53 -15.38 32.90
CA ALA A 32 1.72 -14.18 32.87
C ALA A 32 1.23 -13.76 31.46
N SER A 33 1.25 -14.68 30.47
CA SER A 33 0.78 -14.43 29.11
C SER A 33 -0.65 -13.86 29.00
N PRO A 34 -1.59 -14.14 29.93
CA PRO A 34 -2.90 -13.48 29.91
C PRO A 34 -2.83 -11.95 30.02
N ILE A 35 -1.73 -11.38 30.52
CA ILE A 35 -1.58 -9.93 30.74
C ILE A 35 -0.95 -9.23 29.53
N TRP A 36 -0.01 -9.88 28.82
CA TRP A 36 0.84 -9.20 27.82
C TRP A 36 0.86 -9.87 26.44
N ALA A 37 0.49 -11.14 26.29
CA ALA A 37 0.77 -11.90 25.06
C ALA A 37 0.05 -11.35 23.81
N LEU A 38 -1.11 -10.71 23.97
CA LEU A 38 -1.87 -10.13 22.86
C LEU A 38 -1.19 -8.90 22.22
N SER A 39 -0.48 -8.09 23.01
CA SER A 39 0.25 -6.92 22.48
C SER A 39 1.57 -7.31 21.80
N TYR A 40 2.04 -8.54 22.01
CA TYR A 40 3.31 -9.06 21.50
C TYR A 40 3.11 -10.34 20.69
N LEU A 41 1.93 -10.52 20.09
CA LEU A 41 1.56 -11.73 19.38
C LEU A 41 2.47 -11.98 18.17
N GLU A 42 2.82 -10.91 17.45
CA GLU A 42 3.80 -10.96 16.35
C GLU A 42 5.18 -11.43 16.82
N LEU A 43 5.62 -10.97 18.00
CA LEU A 43 6.91 -11.34 18.59
C LEU A 43 6.92 -12.79 19.09
N ILE A 44 5.82 -13.25 19.68
CA ILE A 44 5.64 -14.65 20.09
C ILE A 44 5.65 -15.57 18.86
N GLU A 45 4.96 -15.16 17.78
CA GLU A 45 4.93 -15.88 16.52
C GLU A 45 6.32 -15.91 15.86
N GLU A 46 7.07 -14.81 15.91
CA GLU A 46 8.42 -14.73 15.37
C GLU A 46 9.35 -15.74 16.06
N ILE A 47 9.28 -15.85 17.39
CA ILE A 47 10.06 -16.83 18.17
C ILE A 47 9.72 -18.27 17.75
N GLN A 48 8.44 -18.57 17.54
CA GLN A 48 8.01 -19.91 17.07
C GLN A 48 8.47 -20.18 15.63
N CYS A 49 8.30 -19.20 14.73
CA CYS A 49 8.73 -19.33 13.34
C CYS A 49 10.25 -19.50 13.22
N ASP A 50 11.01 -18.75 14.01
CA ASP A 50 12.47 -18.83 14.03
C ASP A 50 12.96 -20.15 14.59
N PHE A 51 12.31 -20.68 15.63
CA PHE A 51 12.59 -22.01 16.14
C PHE A 51 12.38 -23.07 15.05
N ILE A 52 11.24 -23.01 14.34
CA ILE A 52 10.92 -23.96 13.26
C ILE A 52 11.92 -23.83 12.12
N LYS A 53 12.25 -22.61 11.67
CA LYS A 53 13.27 -22.39 10.65
C LYS A 53 14.63 -22.97 11.07
N GLN A 54 15.01 -22.80 12.33
CA GLN A 54 16.27 -23.30 12.85
C GLN A 54 16.30 -24.84 12.92
N VAL A 55 15.21 -25.48 13.35
CA VAL A 55 15.11 -26.94 13.44
C VAL A 55 15.13 -27.59 12.06
N PHE A 56 14.38 -27.03 11.11
CA PHE A 56 14.23 -27.58 9.76
C PHE A 56 15.27 -27.05 8.76
N GLY A 57 16.24 -26.25 9.21
CA GLY A 57 17.31 -25.70 8.35
C GLY A 57 16.81 -24.74 7.27
N LEU A 58 15.68 -24.08 7.49
CA LEU A 58 15.09 -23.15 6.54
C LEU A 58 15.83 -21.81 6.58
N SER A 59 15.86 -21.11 5.43
CA SER A 59 16.42 -19.76 5.36
C SER A 59 15.70 -18.82 6.33
N ARG A 60 16.46 -17.89 6.94
CA ARG A 60 15.88 -16.81 7.75
C ARG A 60 14.88 -15.96 6.94
N THR A 61 15.09 -15.87 5.63
CA THR A 61 14.23 -15.13 4.69
C THR A 61 12.94 -15.86 4.32
N THR A 62 12.74 -17.11 4.74
CA THR A 62 11.49 -17.84 4.49
C THR A 62 10.33 -17.10 5.15
N ALA A 63 9.28 -16.80 4.38
CA ALA A 63 8.15 -16.03 4.86
C ALA A 63 7.43 -16.74 6.01
N ASN A 64 7.29 -16.06 7.15
CA ASN A 64 6.56 -16.59 8.32
C ASN A 64 5.11 -16.94 7.97
N ALA A 65 4.50 -16.21 7.02
CA ALA A 65 3.17 -16.51 6.50
C ALA A 65 3.06 -17.93 5.90
N LEU A 66 4.06 -18.38 5.15
CA LEU A 66 4.07 -19.71 4.53
C LEU A 66 4.18 -20.81 5.59
N LEU A 67 5.04 -20.60 6.59
CA LEU A 67 5.17 -21.51 7.72
C LEU A 67 3.86 -21.62 8.52
N ARG A 68 3.15 -20.51 8.72
CA ARG A 68 1.87 -20.48 9.41
C ARG A 68 0.79 -21.29 8.68
N ILE A 69 0.74 -21.22 7.35
CA ILE A 69 -0.21 -22.01 6.55
C ILE A 69 0.07 -23.51 6.73
N GLU A 70 1.33 -23.92 6.66
CA GLU A 70 1.76 -25.30 6.91
C GLU A 70 1.47 -25.74 8.36
N ILE A 71 1.59 -24.84 9.34
CA ILE A 71 1.31 -25.11 10.77
C ILE A 71 -0.20 -25.24 11.04
N LEU A 72 -1.06 -24.50 10.33
CA LEU A 72 -2.52 -24.63 10.47
C LEU A 72 -3.05 -26.01 10.02
N MET A 73 -2.25 -26.76 9.26
CA MET A 73 -2.53 -28.15 8.88
C MET A 73 -2.14 -29.17 9.98
N MET A 74 -1.59 -28.74 11.12
CA MET A 74 -1.19 -29.64 12.21
C MET A 74 -2.37 -30.14 13.07
N LYS A 75 -2.14 -31.26 13.78
CA LYS A 75 -3.09 -31.93 14.70
C LYS A 75 -3.74 -30.94 15.70
N ASP A 76 -4.98 -31.23 16.09
CA ASP A 76 -5.81 -30.38 16.97
C ASP A 76 -5.20 -30.07 18.35
N SER A 77 -4.24 -30.86 18.80
CA SER A 77 -3.55 -30.71 20.10
C SER A 77 -2.51 -29.58 20.14
N ARG A 78 -2.29 -28.84 19.04
CA ARG A 78 -1.25 -27.82 18.96
C ARG A 78 -1.70 -26.43 19.43
N LEU A 79 -0.85 -25.80 20.23
CA LEU A 79 -1.12 -24.52 20.89
C LEU A 79 -1.59 -23.40 19.96
N PRO A 80 -1.02 -23.15 18.76
CA PRO A 80 -1.50 -22.08 17.88
C PRO A 80 -2.96 -22.29 17.44
N ARG A 81 -3.33 -23.54 17.15
CA ARG A 81 -4.69 -23.91 16.75
C ARG A 81 -5.65 -23.83 17.94
N ILE A 82 -5.23 -24.27 19.13
CA ILE A 82 -6.00 -24.12 20.39
C ILE A 82 -6.24 -22.64 20.70
N CYS A 83 -5.22 -21.77 20.56
CA CYS A 83 -5.35 -20.33 20.75
C CYS A 83 -6.32 -19.71 19.74
N LEU A 84 -6.27 -20.12 18.47
CA LEU A 84 -7.18 -19.63 17.43
C LEU A 84 -8.64 -20.03 17.71
N TYR A 85 -8.91 -21.29 18.05
CA TYR A 85 -10.25 -21.72 18.46
C TYR A 85 -10.74 -20.97 19.70
N ARG A 86 -9.86 -20.75 20.69
CA ARG A 86 -10.22 -19.99 21.89
C ARG A 86 -10.56 -18.53 21.58
N LEU A 87 -9.82 -17.88 20.69
CA LEU A 87 -10.10 -16.51 20.24
C LEU A 87 -11.43 -16.42 19.48
N ALA A 88 -11.74 -17.44 18.67
CA ALA A 88 -13.02 -17.54 17.96
C ALA A 88 -14.20 -17.74 18.91
N ASP A 89 -14.05 -18.56 19.95
CA ASP A 89 -15.07 -18.73 20.97
C ASP A 89 -15.27 -17.47 21.82
N LEU A 90 -14.18 -16.78 22.18
CA LEU A 90 -14.24 -15.51 22.90
C LEU A 90 -14.89 -14.40 22.05
N ALA A 91 -14.74 -14.43 20.72
CA ALA A 91 -15.38 -13.46 19.84
C ALA A 91 -16.91 -13.56 19.83
N LYS A 92 -17.46 -14.75 20.13
CA LYS A 92 -18.91 -14.99 20.28
C LYS A 92 -19.50 -14.39 21.55
N THR A 93 -18.67 -14.04 22.54
CA THR A 93 -19.12 -13.43 23.79
C THR A 93 -19.11 -11.89 23.70
N ASP A 94 -20.19 -11.26 24.17
CA ASP A 94 -20.40 -9.80 24.12
C ASP A 94 -19.41 -8.98 24.95
N THR A 95 -18.70 -9.62 25.89
CA THR A 95 -17.68 -8.98 26.74
C THR A 95 -16.38 -8.68 26.02
N SER A 96 -16.13 -9.25 24.83
CA SER A 96 -14.92 -9.00 24.05
C SER A 96 -15.09 -7.79 23.13
N THR A 97 -14.18 -6.82 23.22
CA THR A 97 -14.15 -5.67 22.29
C THR A 97 -13.13 -5.93 21.17
N ALA A 98 -13.29 -5.30 20.01
CA ALA A 98 -12.33 -5.38 18.90
C ALA A 98 -10.90 -4.92 19.30
N LYS A 99 -10.77 -4.10 20.35
CA LYS A 99 -9.49 -3.71 20.97
C LYS A 99 -8.80 -4.86 21.73
N THR A 100 -9.56 -5.85 22.19
CA THR A 100 -9.09 -6.95 23.05
C THR A 100 -9.06 -8.31 22.36
N ASN A 101 -9.75 -8.45 21.22
CA ASN A 101 -9.81 -9.70 20.45
C ASN A 101 -9.54 -9.43 18.96
N GLY A 102 -8.32 -9.76 18.50
CA GLY A 102 -7.90 -9.60 17.11
C GLY A 102 -8.73 -10.42 16.12
N PHE A 103 -9.27 -11.58 16.54
CA PHE A 103 -10.18 -12.37 15.71
C PHE A 103 -11.54 -11.68 15.53
N LYS A 104 -12.06 -10.99 16.56
CA LYS A 104 -13.28 -10.19 16.47
C LYS A 104 -13.08 -8.96 15.55
N ASN A 105 -11.91 -8.33 15.61
CA ASN A 105 -11.54 -7.26 14.68
C ASN A 105 -11.46 -7.78 13.23
N PHE A 106 -10.77 -8.90 13.02
CA PHE A 106 -10.69 -9.56 11.71
C PHE A 106 -12.07 -9.94 11.17
N LEU A 107 -12.94 -10.56 11.98
CA LEU A 107 -14.31 -10.85 11.60
C LEU A 107 -15.10 -9.58 11.26
N SER A 108 -14.94 -8.48 12.00
CA SER A 108 -15.65 -7.23 11.70
C SER A 108 -15.22 -6.61 10.36
N ILE A 109 -13.93 -6.74 9.99
CA ILE A 109 -13.43 -6.33 8.67
C ILE A 109 -14.07 -7.19 7.59
N ILE A 110 -14.07 -8.52 7.78
CA ILE A 110 -14.66 -9.44 6.80
C ILE A 110 -16.17 -9.24 6.68
N GLU A 111 -16.86 -9.03 7.79
CA GLU A 111 -18.30 -8.78 7.83
C GLU A 111 -18.68 -7.49 7.10
N SER A 112 -17.83 -6.47 7.16
CA SER A 112 -18.00 -5.23 6.39
C SER A 112 -17.83 -5.40 4.87
N ILE A 113 -17.16 -6.47 4.43
CA ILE A 113 -16.86 -6.76 3.02
C ILE A 113 -17.83 -7.81 2.46
N SER A 114 -18.03 -8.90 3.20
CA SER A 114 -18.91 -10.02 2.88
C SER A 114 -19.40 -10.72 4.17
N PRO A 115 -20.66 -10.49 4.57
CA PRO A 115 -21.26 -11.14 5.73
C PRO A 115 -21.28 -12.68 5.61
N GLU A 116 -21.41 -13.20 4.40
CA GLU A 116 -21.46 -14.64 4.11
C GLU A 116 -20.11 -15.33 4.38
N ILE A 117 -19.01 -14.67 4.01
CA ILE A 117 -17.65 -15.18 4.26
C ILE A 117 -17.32 -15.07 5.76
N ALA A 118 -17.75 -14.00 6.42
CA ALA A 118 -17.60 -13.84 7.88
C ALA A 118 -18.31 -14.95 8.66
N GLN A 119 -19.53 -15.32 8.26
CA GLN A 119 -20.28 -16.42 8.90
C GLN A 119 -19.60 -17.79 8.71
N SER A 120 -19.00 -18.02 7.54
CA SER A 120 -18.22 -19.25 7.27
C SER A 120 -16.97 -19.34 8.15
N LEU A 121 -16.24 -18.22 8.29
CA LEU A 121 -15.04 -18.12 9.11
C LEU A 121 -15.32 -18.11 10.62
N ALA A 122 -16.46 -17.60 11.05
CA ALA A 122 -16.88 -17.68 12.45
C ALA A 122 -17.03 -19.13 12.94
N ARG A 123 -17.20 -20.08 12.00
CA ARG A 123 -17.21 -21.53 12.24
C ARG A 123 -15.85 -22.20 12.00
N LEU A 124 -14.81 -21.44 11.67
CA LEU A 124 -13.45 -21.91 11.37
C LEU A 124 -13.41 -23.05 10.34
N ASN A 125 -14.29 -23.02 9.34
CA ASN A 125 -14.29 -24.00 8.25
C ASN A 125 -13.20 -23.63 7.21
N LEU A 126 -12.02 -24.23 7.40
CA LEU A 126 -10.84 -24.01 6.56
C LEU A 126 -11.06 -24.40 5.09
N TYR A 127 -11.80 -25.47 4.82
CA TYR A 127 -12.05 -25.93 3.45
C TYR A 127 -12.82 -24.88 2.64
N THR A 128 -13.87 -24.30 3.25
CA THR A 128 -14.66 -23.23 2.63
C THR A 128 -13.90 -21.91 2.52
N TRP A 129 -12.94 -21.65 3.41
CA TRP A 129 -12.07 -20.47 3.31
C TRP A 129 -11.08 -20.60 2.16
N CYS A 130 -10.36 -21.72 2.09
CA CYS A 130 -9.41 -21.99 1.00
C CYS A 130 -10.08 -21.93 -0.38
N SER A 131 -11.35 -22.36 -0.50
CA SER A 131 -12.08 -22.25 -1.76
C SER A 131 -12.53 -20.82 -2.13
N ARG A 132 -12.60 -19.90 -1.16
CA ARG A 132 -13.13 -18.53 -1.33
C ARG A 132 -12.08 -17.45 -1.06
N GLU A 133 -10.82 -17.83 -0.84
CA GLU A 133 -9.74 -16.92 -0.50
C GLU A 133 -9.53 -15.87 -1.61
N GLU A 134 -9.46 -16.31 -2.87
CA GLU A 134 -9.27 -15.42 -4.01
C GLU A 134 -10.46 -14.46 -4.20
N GLU A 135 -11.67 -14.96 -4.00
CA GLU A 135 -12.91 -14.16 -4.01
C GLU A 135 -12.84 -13.06 -2.94
N PHE A 136 -12.52 -13.44 -1.69
CA PHE A 136 -12.39 -12.50 -0.58
C PHE A 136 -11.30 -11.46 -0.82
N LEU A 137 -10.10 -11.87 -1.25
CA LEU A 137 -8.99 -10.95 -1.49
C LEU A 137 -9.32 -9.94 -2.59
N ASN A 138 -10.02 -10.36 -3.64
CA ASN A 138 -10.50 -9.45 -4.68
C ASN A 138 -11.57 -8.49 -4.16
N MET A 139 -12.53 -8.96 -3.35
CA MET A 139 -13.54 -8.10 -2.71
C MET A 139 -12.90 -7.10 -1.75
N TYR A 140 -11.93 -7.53 -0.94
CA TYR A 140 -11.23 -6.68 0.00
C TYR A 140 -10.40 -5.61 -0.72
N LYS A 141 -9.66 -5.99 -1.77
CA LYS A 141 -8.94 -5.06 -2.63
C LYS A 141 -9.87 -4.00 -3.22
N ASN A 142 -11.04 -4.41 -3.71
CA ASN A 142 -12.03 -3.49 -4.23
C ASN A 142 -12.60 -2.57 -3.14
N SER A 143 -12.84 -3.09 -1.93
CA SER A 143 -13.29 -2.29 -0.78
C SER A 143 -12.27 -1.21 -0.40
N LEU A 144 -10.99 -1.58 -0.28
CA LEU A 144 -9.90 -0.64 -0.02
C LEU A 144 -9.79 0.42 -1.11
N LEU A 145 -9.86 0.01 -2.39
CA LEU A 145 -9.87 0.95 -3.49
C LEU A 145 -11.04 1.93 -3.36
N GLN A 146 -12.26 1.44 -3.13
CA GLN A 146 -13.44 2.30 -2.95
C GLN A 146 -13.30 3.26 -1.76
N GLN A 147 -12.69 2.81 -0.66
CA GLN A 147 -12.37 3.68 0.47
C GLN A 147 -11.40 4.80 0.07
N ASP A 148 -10.33 4.47 -0.65
CA ASP A 148 -9.37 5.44 -1.15
C ASP A 148 -10.01 6.42 -2.15
N LEU A 149 -10.87 5.93 -3.06
CA LEU A 149 -11.62 6.80 -3.99
C LEU A 149 -12.55 7.76 -3.25
N ARG A 150 -13.22 7.30 -2.17
CA ARG A 150 -14.06 8.17 -1.32
C ARG A 150 -13.22 9.23 -0.62
N LEU A 151 -12.08 8.85 -0.04
CA LEU A 151 -11.16 9.79 0.60
C LEU A 151 -10.62 10.82 -0.40
N ALA A 152 -10.27 10.38 -1.61
CA ALA A 152 -9.81 11.24 -2.69
C ALA A 152 -10.91 12.23 -3.13
N ASN A 153 -12.13 11.74 -3.37
CA ASN A 153 -13.28 12.56 -3.78
C ASN A 153 -13.69 13.59 -2.73
N ASN A 154 -13.54 13.25 -1.44
CA ASN A 154 -13.89 14.13 -0.33
C ASN A 154 -12.73 15.04 0.11
N SER A 155 -11.54 14.88 -0.47
CA SER A 155 -10.37 15.67 -0.11
C SER A 155 -10.44 17.05 -0.75
N TYR A 156 -10.53 18.09 0.08
CA TYR A 156 -10.48 19.50 -0.34
C TYR A 156 -9.22 19.84 -1.16
N TYR A 157 -8.13 19.11 -0.93
CA TYR A 157 -6.83 19.36 -1.56
C TYR A 157 -6.67 18.70 -2.93
N LEU A 158 -7.52 17.72 -3.28
CA LEU A 158 -7.45 16.92 -4.52
C LEU A 158 -8.42 17.41 -5.62
N GLN A 159 -8.83 18.68 -5.58
CA GLN A 159 -9.82 19.26 -6.49
C GLN A 159 -9.36 19.44 -7.96
N THR A 160 -8.34 18.72 -8.45
CA THR A 160 -7.83 18.92 -9.82
C THR A 160 -7.37 17.67 -10.55
N TYR A 161 -7.82 17.59 -11.82
CA TYR A 161 -7.42 16.75 -12.97
C TYR A 161 -7.34 15.22 -12.79
N TYR A 162 -7.43 14.73 -11.57
CA TYR A 162 -7.48 13.31 -11.27
C TYR A 162 -8.94 12.84 -11.25
N THR A 163 -9.38 12.16 -12.31
CA THR A 163 -10.62 11.37 -12.28
C THR A 163 -10.26 9.98 -11.77
N PRO A 164 -10.74 9.56 -10.58
CA PRO A 164 -10.38 8.26 -10.00
C PRO A 164 -10.85 7.06 -10.84
N THR A 165 -11.71 7.31 -11.82
CA THR A 165 -12.23 6.34 -12.77
C THR A 165 -11.31 6.06 -13.94
N ASP A 166 -10.15 6.73 -14.08
CA ASP A 166 -9.21 6.45 -15.16
C ASP A 166 -8.26 5.30 -14.75
N PRO A 167 -8.51 4.05 -15.19
CA PRO A 167 -7.77 2.87 -14.72
C PRO A 167 -6.32 2.86 -15.24
N ASN A 168 -5.98 3.76 -16.16
CA ASN A 168 -4.69 3.83 -16.80
C ASN A 168 -3.71 4.67 -15.97
N PHE A 169 -3.23 4.08 -14.88
CA PHE A 169 -1.90 4.39 -14.31
C PHE A 169 -0.78 3.90 -15.24
N SER A 170 -0.99 3.95 -16.55
CA SER A 170 -0.12 3.43 -17.59
C SER A 170 1.28 4.02 -17.43
N TYR A 171 1.38 5.31 -17.07
CA TYR A 171 2.67 5.96 -16.83
C TYR A 171 3.54 5.28 -15.76
N LEU A 172 2.96 4.74 -14.68
CA LEU A 172 3.71 4.07 -13.61
C LEU A 172 4.32 2.73 -14.03
N ARG A 173 3.75 2.07 -15.04
CA ARG A 173 4.25 0.78 -15.55
C ARG A 173 5.31 0.95 -16.65
N ARG A 174 5.61 2.19 -17.07
CA ARG A 174 6.49 2.47 -18.20
C ARG A 174 7.97 2.46 -17.81
N ARG A 175 8.81 1.92 -18.70
CA ARG A 175 10.28 1.98 -18.60
C ARG A 175 10.79 3.35 -19.05
N THR A 176 10.79 4.33 -18.16
CA THR A 176 11.37 5.66 -18.39
C THR A 176 12.30 6.06 -17.23
N ASN A 177 12.98 7.20 -17.31
CA ASN A 177 13.79 7.65 -16.17
C ASN A 177 12.88 8.04 -14.98
N LEU A 178 13.40 7.87 -13.76
CA LEU A 178 12.64 8.14 -12.54
C LEU A 178 12.20 9.60 -12.44
N GLN A 179 13.00 10.55 -12.97
CA GLN A 179 12.66 11.97 -12.99
C GLN A 179 11.41 12.25 -13.83
N THR A 180 11.26 11.61 -15.00
CA THR A 180 10.07 11.74 -15.83
C THR A 180 8.84 11.21 -15.10
N LEU A 181 8.94 10.02 -14.50
CA LEU A 181 7.83 9.44 -13.73
C LEU A 181 7.43 10.34 -12.56
N ARG A 182 8.41 10.91 -11.85
CA ARG A 182 8.18 11.83 -10.72
C ARG A 182 7.46 13.09 -11.16
N VAL A 183 7.92 13.74 -12.23
CA VAL A 183 7.27 14.96 -12.76
C VAL A 183 5.82 14.65 -13.16
N PHE A 184 5.57 13.54 -13.84
CA PHE A 184 4.22 13.14 -14.22
C PHE A 184 3.32 12.86 -13.01
N ALA A 185 3.82 12.18 -11.99
CA ALA A 185 3.08 11.97 -10.75
C ALA A 185 2.74 13.30 -10.07
N GLN A 186 3.70 14.23 -10.01
CA GLN A 186 3.49 15.57 -9.44
C GLN A 186 2.45 16.39 -10.21
N LEU A 187 2.44 16.32 -11.55
CA LEU A 187 1.44 16.98 -12.37
C LEU A 187 0.05 16.38 -12.21
N ARG A 188 -0.07 15.05 -12.20
CA ARG A 188 -1.35 14.34 -12.08
C ARG A 188 -1.99 14.50 -10.70
N LEU A 189 -1.19 14.64 -9.66
CA LEU A 189 -1.63 14.79 -8.27
C LEU A 189 -1.55 16.23 -7.79
N ALA A 190 -1.35 17.19 -8.71
CA ALA A 190 -1.27 18.59 -8.37
C ALA A 190 -2.60 19.13 -7.83
N SER A 191 -2.54 19.93 -6.77
CA SER A 191 -3.66 20.73 -6.31
C SER A 191 -3.81 22.00 -7.15
N CYS A 192 -5.04 22.48 -7.31
CA CYS A 192 -5.34 23.80 -7.88
C CYS A 192 -4.89 24.96 -6.99
N TYR A 193 -4.69 24.71 -5.69
CA TYR A 193 -4.33 25.75 -4.73
C TYR A 193 -2.81 25.89 -4.54
N TYR A 194 -2.11 24.76 -4.48
CA TYR A 194 -0.68 24.73 -4.25
C TYR A 194 -0.08 23.52 -4.94
N CYS A 195 0.95 23.74 -5.76
CA CYS A 195 1.71 22.65 -6.34
C CYS A 195 3.20 22.90 -6.24
N THR A 196 3.96 21.82 -6.06
CA THR A 196 5.40 21.81 -6.20
C THR A 196 5.80 20.84 -7.30
N ILE A 197 6.53 21.33 -8.30
CA ILE A 197 7.17 20.49 -9.31
C ILE A 197 8.67 20.43 -9.01
N ASN A 198 9.23 19.23 -9.04
CA ASN A 198 10.66 19.02 -8.85
C ASN A 198 11.30 18.52 -10.15
N VAL A 199 12.15 19.34 -10.75
CA VAL A 199 12.86 19.02 -12.00
C VAL A 199 14.32 19.36 -11.86
N ASN A 200 15.22 18.47 -12.30
CA ASN A 200 16.68 18.67 -12.24
C ASN A 200 17.19 19.06 -10.85
N ASN A 201 16.63 18.45 -9.80
CA ASN A 201 16.91 18.75 -8.39
C ASN A 201 16.54 20.17 -7.93
N CYS A 202 15.86 20.96 -8.76
CA CYS A 202 15.29 22.25 -8.37
C CYS A 202 13.80 22.10 -8.01
N LYS A 203 13.36 22.90 -7.03
CA LYS A 203 11.98 22.95 -6.54
C LYS A 203 11.27 24.19 -7.09
N TYR A 204 10.14 24.00 -7.77
CA TYR A 204 9.33 25.07 -8.35
C TYR A 204 7.96 25.08 -7.70
N ASN A 205 7.61 26.18 -7.02
CA ASN A 205 6.32 26.34 -6.36
C ASN A 205 5.35 27.11 -7.26
N PHE A 206 4.09 26.68 -7.24
CA PHE A 206 2.94 27.29 -7.88
C PHE A 206 1.92 27.55 -6.79
N GLU A 207 1.59 28.82 -6.55
CA GLU A 207 0.80 29.24 -5.40
C GLU A 207 -0.41 30.04 -5.86
N TYR A 208 -1.61 29.51 -5.66
CA TYR A 208 -2.84 30.28 -5.76
C TYR A 208 -3.10 31.00 -4.42
N PRO A 209 -3.54 32.28 -4.42
CA PRO A 209 -4.06 33.07 -5.53
C PRO A 209 -3.05 34.01 -6.21
N GLN A 210 -1.76 33.69 -6.21
CA GLN A 210 -0.78 34.57 -6.85
C GLN A 210 -0.95 34.57 -8.38
N ASN A 211 -0.60 35.70 -8.99
CA ASN A 211 -0.59 35.83 -10.43
C ASN A 211 0.64 35.12 -11.01
N CYS A 212 0.49 34.56 -12.20
CA CYS A 212 1.58 33.92 -12.93
C CYS A 212 2.77 34.88 -13.08
N PRO A 213 3.96 34.54 -12.57
CA PRO A 213 5.12 35.44 -12.63
C PRO A 213 5.71 35.57 -14.03
N LEU A 214 5.30 34.70 -14.96
CA LEU A 214 5.81 34.70 -16.33
C LEU A 214 5.10 35.74 -17.21
N CYS A 215 3.85 36.10 -16.90
CA CYS A 215 3.04 36.88 -17.83
C CYS A 215 2.29 38.02 -17.14
N ASN A 216 1.99 39.06 -17.90
CA ASN A 216 1.32 40.26 -17.41
C ASN A 216 -0.21 40.19 -17.59
N LEU A 217 -0.78 39.00 -17.77
CA LEU A 217 -2.21 38.82 -18.02
C LEU A 217 -3.06 38.81 -16.72
N GLY A 218 -2.43 38.80 -15.54
CA GLY A 218 -3.15 38.68 -14.28
C GLY A 218 -3.82 37.32 -14.07
N GLU A 219 -3.41 36.32 -14.85
CA GLU A 219 -3.89 34.95 -14.75
C GLU A 219 -3.30 34.23 -13.54
N LYS A 220 -4.02 33.21 -13.05
CA LYS A 220 -3.62 32.42 -11.87
C LYS A 220 -2.32 31.66 -12.12
N ASP A 221 -1.46 31.61 -11.11
CA ASP A 221 -0.24 30.80 -11.15
C ASP A 221 -0.53 29.30 -10.95
N SER A 222 -1.11 28.67 -11.98
CA SER A 222 -1.53 27.27 -11.96
C SER A 222 -0.85 26.44 -13.05
N ILE A 223 -0.84 25.11 -12.86
CA ILE A 223 -0.34 24.16 -13.87
C ILE A 223 -1.17 24.23 -15.15
N GLU A 224 -2.47 24.47 -15.07
CA GLU A 224 -3.32 24.63 -16.24
C GLU A 224 -2.95 25.86 -17.05
N HIS A 225 -2.72 27.00 -16.38
CA HIS A 225 -2.25 28.20 -17.06
C HIS A 225 -0.89 27.94 -17.73
N LEU A 226 0.04 27.27 -17.04
CA LEU A 226 1.35 26.90 -17.58
C LEU A 226 1.22 26.04 -18.85
N LEU A 227 0.42 24.97 -18.77
CA LEU A 227 0.26 23.94 -19.81
C LEU A 227 -0.60 24.36 -20.99
N LEU A 228 -1.55 25.28 -20.83
CA LEU A 228 -2.53 25.60 -21.88
C LEU A 228 -2.43 27.03 -22.41
N SER A 229 -2.25 28.04 -21.54
CA SER A 229 -2.56 29.44 -21.91
C SER A 229 -1.44 30.46 -21.70
N CYS A 230 -0.42 30.22 -20.88
CA CYS A 230 0.66 31.19 -20.60
C CYS A 230 1.36 31.71 -21.87
N PRO A 231 1.29 33.00 -22.22
CA PRO A 231 1.76 33.51 -23.51
C PRO A 231 3.28 33.37 -23.69
N GLN A 232 4.07 33.52 -22.62
CA GLN A 232 5.54 33.37 -22.70
C GLN A 232 5.98 31.95 -23.05
N LEU A 233 5.12 30.95 -22.78
CA LEU A 233 5.40 29.56 -23.08
C LEU A 233 4.81 29.13 -24.43
N LYS A 234 4.26 30.05 -25.23
CA LYS A 234 3.59 29.73 -26.50
C LYS A 234 4.48 28.91 -27.45
N ASN A 235 5.72 29.32 -27.66
CA ASN A 235 6.64 28.63 -28.57
C ASN A 235 7.03 27.23 -28.04
N LEU A 236 7.26 27.11 -26.72
CA LEU A 236 7.55 25.83 -26.08
C LEU A 236 6.34 24.89 -26.15
N ARG A 237 5.13 25.40 -25.90
CA ARG A 237 3.88 24.63 -26.03
C ARG A 237 3.67 24.19 -27.47
N GLN A 238 3.90 25.06 -28.44
CA GLN A 238 3.73 24.72 -29.85
C GLN A 238 4.66 23.56 -30.24
N HIS A 239 5.92 23.61 -29.80
CA HIS A 239 6.89 22.57 -30.10
C HIS A 239 6.59 21.23 -29.42
N TYR A 240 6.38 21.22 -28.10
CA TYR A 240 6.28 19.98 -27.31
C TYR A 240 4.84 19.47 -27.12
N ILE A 241 3.85 20.35 -27.04
CA ILE A 241 2.46 19.99 -26.76
C ILE A 241 1.64 19.96 -28.06
N THR A 242 1.55 21.08 -28.79
CA THR A 242 0.68 21.17 -29.98
C THR A 242 1.06 20.16 -31.08
N THR A 243 2.35 19.94 -31.31
CA THR A 243 2.83 18.93 -32.27
C THR A 243 2.40 17.50 -31.91
N ASN A 244 2.24 17.20 -30.61
CA ASN A 244 1.99 15.84 -30.12
C ASN A 244 0.51 15.57 -29.80
N PHE A 245 -0.24 16.59 -29.36
CA PHE A 245 -1.63 16.47 -28.89
C PHE A 245 -2.65 17.24 -29.75
N GLY A 246 -2.21 18.00 -30.75
CA GLY A 246 -3.07 18.80 -31.62
C GLY A 246 -3.28 20.25 -31.15
N PRO A 247 -4.13 21.03 -31.85
CA PRO A 247 -4.24 22.49 -31.69
C PRO A 247 -4.91 22.96 -30.40
N ALA A 248 -5.75 22.13 -29.77
CA ALA A 248 -6.50 22.49 -28.56
C ALA A 248 -6.60 21.29 -27.60
N PRO A 249 -5.48 20.83 -27.02
CA PRO A 249 -5.49 19.72 -26.09
C PRO A 249 -6.12 20.14 -24.77
N THR A 250 -6.90 19.25 -24.16
CA THR A 250 -7.35 19.45 -22.79
C THR A 250 -6.23 19.09 -21.82
N ILE A 251 -6.34 19.58 -20.59
CA ILE A 251 -5.42 19.18 -19.51
C ILE A 251 -5.44 17.66 -19.28
N HIS A 252 -6.59 17.00 -19.47
CA HIS A 252 -6.70 15.56 -19.33
C HIS A 252 -5.89 14.82 -20.40
N ASP A 253 -5.88 15.31 -21.63
CA ASP A 253 -5.11 14.70 -22.74
C ASP A 253 -3.60 14.74 -22.45
N ILE A 254 -3.12 15.84 -21.87
CA ILE A 254 -1.71 16.05 -21.55
C ILE A 254 -1.28 15.22 -20.33
N LEU A 255 -2.16 15.08 -19.33
CA LEU A 255 -1.89 14.38 -18.07
C LEU A 255 -2.10 12.86 -18.15
N ASN A 256 -2.86 12.40 -19.16
CA ASN A 256 -3.04 10.98 -19.49
C ASN A 256 -2.55 10.65 -20.92
N PRO A 257 -1.26 10.90 -21.23
CA PRO A 257 -0.77 10.76 -22.58
C PRO A 257 -0.52 9.30 -22.97
N HIS A 258 -0.63 9.03 -24.27
CA HIS A 258 -0.07 7.83 -24.87
C HIS A 258 1.46 7.76 -24.64
N ASP A 259 2.03 6.56 -24.65
CA ASP A 259 3.42 6.28 -24.28
C ASP A 259 4.45 7.16 -25.00
N SER A 260 4.19 7.46 -26.28
CA SER A 260 5.03 8.30 -27.14
C SER A 260 5.13 9.76 -26.69
N TYR A 261 4.17 10.27 -25.92
CA TYR A 261 4.05 11.69 -25.61
C TYR A 261 4.50 12.08 -24.20
N ILE A 262 4.91 11.11 -23.36
CA ILE A 262 5.47 11.40 -22.04
C ILE A 262 6.74 12.27 -22.12
N LYS A 263 7.70 11.86 -22.95
CA LYS A 263 8.99 12.58 -23.03
C LYS A 263 8.82 14.04 -23.49
N PRO A 264 8.00 14.33 -24.53
CA PRO A 264 7.67 15.70 -24.90
C PRO A 264 7.14 16.54 -23.73
N VAL A 265 6.18 16.03 -22.95
CA VAL A 265 5.63 16.76 -21.80
C VAL A 265 6.68 16.98 -20.72
N TYR A 266 7.52 15.98 -20.43
CA TYR A 266 8.63 16.14 -19.48
C TYR A 266 9.59 17.26 -19.91
N HIS A 267 10.02 17.26 -21.18
CA HIS A 267 10.91 18.30 -21.71
C HIS A 267 10.25 19.67 -21.74
N PHE A 268 8.94 19.75 -22.03
CA PHE A 268 8.19 20.99 -21.88
C PHE A 268 8.29 21.53 -20.46
N ILE A 269 7.98 20.71 -19.45
CA ILE A 269 8.00 21.13 -18.05
C ILE A 269 9.41 21.52 -17.60
N GLN A 270 10.42 20.76 -18.01
CA GLN A 270 11.81 21.09 -17.72
C GLN A 270 12.18 22.48 -18.25
N ASN A 271 11.87 22.77 -19.50
CA ASN A 271 12.19 24.05 -20.13
C ASN A 271 11.35 25.20 -19.56
N ALA A 272 10.06 24.96 -19.31
CA ALA A 272 9.15 25.94 -18.71
C ALA A 272 9.59 26.33 -17.29
N CYS A 273 9.98 25.34 -16.47
CA CYS A 273 10.50 25.60 -15.12
C CYS A 273 11.86 26.33 -15.16
N THR A 274 12.75 25.95 -16.09
CA THR A 274 14.04 26.64 -16.25
C THR A 274 13.85 28.11 -16.63
N LEU A 275 12.96 28.41 -17.58
CA LEU A 275 12.61 29.78 -17.95
C LEU A 275 11.99 30.55 -16.79
N ARG A 276 11.17 29.88 -15.98
CA ARG A 276 10.58 30.47 -14.78
C ARG A 276 11.61 30.83 -13.72
N ALA A 277 12.59 29.97 -13.47
CA ALA A 277 13.69 30.31 -12.57
C ALA A 277 14.47 31.53 -13.09
N PHE A 278 14.76 31.57 -14.39
CA PHE A 278 15.47 32.70 -14.98
C PHE A 278 14.75 34.03 -14.71
N ILE A 279 13.44 34.10 -14.94
CA ILE A 279 12.66 35.34 -14.75
C ILE A 279 12.49 35.72 -13.27
N LEU A 280 12.43 34.75 -12.36
CA LEU A 280 12.22 35.02 -10.92
C LEU A 280 13.50 35.40 -10.16
N PHE A 281 14.67 35.09 -10.71
CA PHE A 281 15.97 35.31 -10.08
C PHE A 281 16.85 36.32 -10.82
N GLU A 282 16.34 36.97 -11.87
CA GLU A 282 16.83 38.26 -12.39
C GLU A 282 16.20 39.43 -11.62
#